data_AF-A0A914KKC9-F1
#
_entry.id   AF-A0A914KKC9-F1
#
_cell.length_a   1.000
_cell.length_b   1.000
_cell.length_c   1.000
_cell.angle_alpha   90.00
_cell.angle_beta   90.00
_cell.angle_gamma   90.00
#
_symmetry.space_group_name_H-M   'P 1'
#
loop_
_entity.id
_entity.type
_entity.pdbx_description
1 polymer ?
#
loop_
_entity_poly.entity_id
_entity_poly.type
_entity_poly.pdbx_seq_one_letter_code
_entity_poly.pdbx_strand_id
1 'polypeptide(L)' 'MPRGQDIYFSTKICNTLIITASVSTFGWWIGYLLNDIKSQIYFYDDFDDNTIFQRKDFPPEWIPLKFNLKTKQIIKGH' A
#
# COMPACT_ATOMS: atom_id res chain seq x y z
N MET A 1 -3.93 -14.16 13.90
CA MET A 1 -5.28 -14.26 13.31
C MET A 1 -5.19 -15.07 12.03
N PRO A 2 -6.22 -15.85 11.65
CA PRO A 2 -6.35 -16.37 10.30
C PRO A 2 -6.46 -15.21 9.30
N ARG A 3 -5.86 -15.34 8.12
CA ARG A 3 -5.79 -14.27 7.10
C ARG A 3 -7.15 -13.64 6.76
N GLY A 4 -8.23 -14.42 6.80
CA GLY A 4 -9.59 -13.91 6.56
C GLY A 4 -10.10 -12.97 7.66
N GLN A 5 -9.71 -13.18 8.92
CA GLN A 5 -10.06 -12.27 10.02
C GLN A 5 -9.32 -10.93 9.90
N ASP A 6 -8.06 -10.96 9.47
CA ASP A 6 -7.28 -9.74 9.24
C ASP A 6 -7.91 -8.88 8.13
N ILE A 7 -8.28 -9.51 7.00
CA ILE A 7 -8.98 -8.82 5.89
C ILE A 7 -10.32 -8.23 6.36
N TYR A 8 -11.12 -9.00 7.09
CA TYR A 8 -12.42 -8.52 7.60
C TYR A 8 -12.25 -7.34 8.56
N PHE A 9 -11.32 -7.44 9.52
CA PHE A 9 -11.07 -6.37 10.47
C PHE A 9 -10.60 -5.10 9.75
N SER A 10 -9.60 -5.23 8.88
CA SER A 10 -9.07 -4.09 8.12
C SER A 10 -10.16 -3.40 7.30
N THR A 11 -10.95 -4.16 6.54
CA THR A 11 -12.00 -3.60 5.66
C THR A 11 -13.20 -2.99 6.40
N LYS A 12 -13.44 -3.35 7.67
CA LYS A 12 -14.60 -2.83 8.43
C LYS A 12 -14.27 -1.73 9.42
N ILE A 13 -13.03 -1.70 9.92
CA ILE A 13 -12.65 -0.84 11.04
C ILE A 13 -11.64 0.23 10.62
N CYS A 14 -10.73 -0.09 9.69
CA CYS A 14 -9.68 0.85 9.28
C CYS A 14 -10.19 1.83 8.22
N ASN A 15 -9.73 3.07 8.31
CA ASN A 15 -9.93 4.11 7.30
C ASN A 15 -8.67 4.39 6.46
N THR A 16 -7.55 3.77 6.86
CA THR A 16 -6.22 3.99 6.29
C THR A 16 -5.43 2.69 6.32
N LEU A 17 -4.68 2.42 5.25
CA LEU A 17 -3.78 1.27 5.16
C LEU A 17 -2.37 1.74 4.75
N ILE A 18 -1.34 1.18 5.37
CA ILE A 18 0.05 1.34 4.95
C ILE A 18 0.60 -0.04 4.58
N ILE A 19 1.07 -0.17 3.33
CA ILE A 19 1.68 -1.38 2.79
C ILE A 19 3.19 -1.17 2.71
N THR A 20 3.93 -1.73 3.67
CA THR A 20 5.40 -1.59 3.73
C THR A 20 6.13 -2.53 2.76
N ALA A 21 5.51 -3.67 2.42
CA ALA A 21 5.98 -4.58 1.38
C ALA A 21 4.99 -4.55 0.21
N SER A 22 5.15 -3.58 -0.69
CA SER A 22 4.17 -3.26 -1.74
C SER A 22 3.88 -4.44 -2.69
N VAL A 23 4.86 -5.31 -2.91
CA VAL A 23 4.71 -6.54 -3.71
C VAL A 23 3.95 -7.67 -3.00
N SER A 24 3.50 -7.46 -1.76
CA SER A 24 2.69 -8.43 -1.03
C SER A 24 1.28 -8.49 -1.59
N THR A 25 0.93 -9.62 -2.21
CA THR A 25 -0.43 -9.87 -2.71
C THR A 25 -1.47 -9.77 -1.59
N PHE A 26 -1.13 -10.15 -0.36
CA PHE A 26 -2.02 -10.01 0.80
C PHE A 26 -2.32 -8.55 1.12
N GLY A 27 -1.30 -7.69 1.20
CA GLY A 27 -1.48 -6.26 1.46
C GLY A 27 -2.23 -5.56 0.31
N TRP A 28 -1.91 -5.94 -0.92
CA TRP A 28 -2.57 -5.45 -2.12
C TRP A 28 -4.08 -5.72 -2.08
N TRP A 29 -4.51 -6.95 -1.77
CA TRP A 29 -5.94 -7.29 -1.71
C TRP A 29 -6.68 -6.57 -0.58
N ILE A 30 -6.04 -6.35 0.58
CA ILE A 30 -6.65 -5.53 1.64
C ILE A 30 -6.86 -4.09 1.17
N GLY A 31 -5.86 -3.49 0.53
CA GLY A 31 -5.96 -2.13 -0.02
C GLY A 31 -7.06 -2.02 -1.06
N TYR A 32 -7.13 -2.98 -1.97
CA TYR A 32 -8.14 -3.01 -3.02
C TYR A 32 -9.56 -3.03 -2.47
N LEU A 33 -9.84 -3.88 -1.47
CA LEU A 33 -11.15 -3.98 -0.83
C LEU A 33 -11.50 -2.77 0.05
N LEU A 34 -10.50 -2.04 0.56
CA LEU A 34 -10.69 -0.82 1.36
C LEU A 34 -11.03 0.41 0.53
N ASN A 35 -10.59 0.43 -0.72
CA ASN A 35 -10.80 1.55 -1.64
C ASN A 35 -12.28 1.80 -1.92
N ASP A 36 -13.09 0.73 -1.92
CA ASP A 36 -14.55 0.80 -2.03
C ASP A 36 -15.23 1.62 -0.92
N ILE A 37 -14.50 1.96 0.16
CA ILE A 37 -14.99 2.65 1.36
C ILE A 37 -14.35 4.04 1.53
N LYS A 38 -13.75 4.62 0.47
CA LYS A 38 -13.04 5.93 0.50
C LYS A 38 -11.86 5.98 1.49
N SER A 39 -11.17 4.87 1.68
CA SER A 39 -10.00 4.79 2.58
C SER A 39 -8.74 5.30 1.91
N GLN A 40 -7.79 5.82 2.70
CA GLN A 40 -6.48 6.24 2.17
C GLN A 40 -5.50 5.07 2.19
N ILE A 41 -4.95 4.72 1.03
CA ILE A 41 -4.03 3.58 0.92
C ILE A 41 -2.65 4.13 0.55
N TYR A 42 -1.68 3.80 1.39
CA TYR A 42 -0.29 4.18 1.23
C TYR A 42 0.54 2.93 0.96
N PHE A 43 1.53 3.01 0.08
CA PHE A 43 2.44 1.88 -0.18
C PHE A 43 3.87 2.37 -0.38
N TYR A 44 4.84 1.50 -0.09
CA TYR A 44 6.26 1.81 -0.27
C TYR A 44 6.66 1.73 -1.76
N ASP A 45 7.04 2.86 -2.34
CA ASP A 45 7.32 3.03 -3.76
C ASP A 45 8.82 3.04 -4.02
N ASP A 46 9.40 1.84 -3.98
CA ASP A 46 10.82 1.58 -4.22
C ASP A 46 10.97 0.43 -5.21
N PHE A 47 10.26 0.56 -6.33
CA PHE A 47 10.38 -0.34 -7.46
C PHE A 47 11.58 0.09 -8.30
N ASP A 48 12.53 -0.83 -8.52
CA ASP A 48 13.56 -0.67 -9.54
C ASP A 48 12.99 -1.01 -10.92
N ASP A 49 13.60 -0.48 -12.00
CA ASP A 49 13.19 -0.78 -13.39
C ASP A 49 13.22 -2.29 -13.73
N ASN A 50 13.98 -3.07 -12.96
CA ASN A 50 14.10 -4.52 -13.10
C ASN A 50 13.10 -5.31 -12.24
N THR A 51 12.22 -4.65 -11.49
CA THR A 51 11.22 -5.32 -10.67
C THR A 51 10.00 -5.75 -11.51
N ILE A 52 9.41 -6.88 -11.14
CA ILE A 52 8.23 -7.44 -11.82
C ILE A 52 7.02 -6.50 -11.72
N PHE A 53 6.93 -5.78 -10.60
CA PHE A 53 5.86 -4.83 -10.33
C PHE A 53 6.38 -3.41 -10.45
N GLN A 54 5.62 -2.56 -11.11
CA GLN A 54 5.90 -1.15 -11.30
C GLN A 54 4.77 -0.32 -10.69
N ARG A 55 5.00 0.99 -10.51
CA ARG A 55 3.98 1.92 -10.00
C ARG A 55 2.64 1.81 -10.72
N LYS A 56 2.67 1.57 -12.04
CA LYS A 56 1.48 1.43 -12.90
C LYS A 56 0.58 0.23 -12.57
N ASP A 57 1.10 -0.76 -11.84
CA ASP A 57 0.37 -1.97 -11.46
C ASP A 57 -0.45 -1.77 -10.16
N PHE A 58 -0.40 -0.56 -9.59
CA PHE A 58 -1.15 -0.16 -8.41
C PHE A 58 -2.17 0.93 -8.79
N PRO A 59 -3.35 0.98 -8.14
CA PRO A 59 -4.34 1.99 -8.47
C PRO A 59 -3.80 3.44 -8.36
N PRO A 60 -4.21 4.34 -9.26
CA PRO A 60 -3.67 5.70 -9.34
C PRO A 60 -4.00 6.55 -8.09
N GLU A 61 -5.11 6.28 -7.42
CA GLU A 61 -5.55 6.95 -6.21
C GLU A 61 -4.76 6.54 -4.95
N TRP A 62 -3.97 5.46 -5.02
CA TRP A 62 -3.10 5.07 -3.92
C TRP A 62 -1.90 6.00 -3.82
N ILE A 63 -1.47 6.27 -2.59
CA ILE A 63 -0.45 7.27 -2.29
C ILE A 63 0.91 6.58 -2.14
N PRO A 64 1.86 6.77 -3.07
CA PRO A 64 3.19 6.23 -2.93
C PRO A 64 3.93 6.92 -1.77
N LEU A 65 4.76 6.16 -1.05
CA LEU A 65 5.65 6.63 0.00
C LEU A 65 7.08 6.22 -0.32
N LYS A 66 8.04 7.13 -0.16
CA LYS A 66 9.46 6.84 -0.31
C LYS A 66 10.24 7.29 0.92
N PHE A 67 11.22 6.49 1.32
CA PHE A 67 12.11 6.86 2.42
C PHE A 67 13.31 7.63 1.89
N ASN A 68 13.49 8.87 2.32
CA ASN A 68 14.66 9.66 1.97
C ASN A 68 15.79 9.35 2.96
N LEU A 69 16.79 8.61 2.48
CA LEU A 69 17.96 8.22 3.29
C LEU A 69 18.78 9.42 3.79
N LYS A 70 18.81 10.53 3.06
CA LYS A 70 19.58 11.73 3.42
C LYS A 70 18.91 12.50 4.55
N THR A 71 17.60 12.71 4.46
CA THR A 71 16.84 13.48 5.46
C THR A 71 16.26 12.61 6.58
N LYS A 72 16.28 11.29 6.42
CA LYS A 72 15.64 10.30 7.32
C LYS A 72 14.13 10.54 7.47
N GLN A 73 13.47 10.97 6.40
CA GLN A 73 12.04 11.29 6.38
C GLN A 73 11.30 10.44 5.35
N ILE A 74 10.03 10.17 5.62
CA ILE A 74 9.10 9.61 4.64
C ILE A 74 8.50 10.76 3.85
N ILE A 75 8.60 10.68 2.53
CA ILE A 75 8.00 11.64 1.59
C ILE A 75 6.98 10.93 0.72
N LYS A 76 6.05 11.69 0.11
CA LYS A 76 5.22 11.13 -0.95
C LYS A 76 6.11 10.78 -2.15
N GLY A 77 5.95 9.57 -2.67
CA GLY A 77 6.59 9.13 -3.92
C GLY A 77 6.00 9.87 -5.12
N HIS A 78 6.64 9.74 -6.27
CA HIS A 78 6.39 10.56 -7.45
C HIS A 78 5.72 9.79 -8.58
#